data_AF-A0A7T8KAS5-F1
#
_entry.id   AF-A0A7T8KAS5-F1
#
_cell.length_a   1.000
_cell.length_b   1.000
_cell.length_c   1.000
_cell.angle_alpha   90.00
_cell.angle_beta   90.00
_cell.angle_gamma   90.00
#
_symmetry.space_group_name_H-M   'P 1'
#
loop_
_entity.id
_entity.type
_entity.pdbx_description
1 polymer ?
#
loop_
_entity_poly.entity_id
_entity_poly.type
_entity_poly.pdbx_seq_one_letter_code
_entity_poly.pdbx_strand_id
1 'polypeptide(L)'
;MKALSKIGLTSHKKEERDEAASLKRAMEKFSFSHETDLSIAVQLLDCAIADLSAYREHFEESKQAAQGLSEKWGVSKAFENTRARKVKAHFDELSQDERLADADSYFRVHVFNACLDIVISQLTQRFTGLRSTAERFKAIQPMTLCTARRRTVSASKQTGRHLQR
;
A
#
# COMPACT_ATOMS: atom_id res chain seq x y z
N MET A 1 -16.60 -23.67 6.88
CA MET A 1 -16.08 -24.98 6.43
C MET A 1 -16.27 -26.12 7.43
N LYS A 2 -15.72 -26.09 8.67
CA LYS A 2 -15.87 -27.22 9.61
C LYS A 2 -17.32 -27.52 10.03
N ALA A 3 -18.16 -26.49 10.19
CA ALA A 3 -19.58 -26.67 10.50
C ALA A 3 -20.35 -27.32 9.35
N LEU A 4 -20.14 -26.86 8.10
CA LEU A 4 -20.73 -27.46 6.90
C LEU A 4 -20.24 -28.90 6.67
N SER A 5 -18.95 -29.18 6.87
CA SER A 5 -18.42 -30.55 6.83
C SER A 5 -19.01 -31.43 7.94
N LYS A 6 -19.25 -30.87 9.14
CA LYS A 6 -19.88 -31.60 10.24
C LYS A 6 -21.33 -31.93 9.89
N ILE A 7 -22.12 -30.96 9.42
CA ILE A 7 -23.51 -31.15 8.99
C ILE A 7 -23.60 -32.19 7.86
N GLY A 8 -22.70 -32.12 6.87
CA GLY A 8 -22.63 -33.12 5.80
C GLY A 8 -22.29 -34.54 6.27
N LEU A 9 -21.59 -34.69 7.40
CA LEU A 9 -21.19 -35.99 7.96
C LEU A 9 -22.14 -36.51 9.05
N THR A 10 -22.90 -35.63 9.70
CA THR A 10 -23.72 -35.99 10.87
C THR A 10 -25.23 -35.83 10.65
N SER A 11 -25.68 -35.16 9.58
CA SER A 11 -27.12 -35.07 9.31
C SER A 11 -27.65 -36.39 8.72
N HIS A 12 -28.79 -36.82 9.24
CA HIS A 12 -29.52 -38.00 8.73
C HIS A 12 -30.41 -37.67 7.54
N LYS A 13 -30.71 -36.38 7.29
CA LYS A 13 -31.52 -35.95 6.15
C LYS A 13 -30.64 -35.71 4.93
N LYS A 14 -31.01 -36.33 3.81
CA LYS A 14 -30.26 -36.25 2.56
C LYS A 14 -30.19 -34.82 2.01
N GLU A 15 -31.31 -34.09 2.03
CA GLU A 15 -31.41 -32.71 1.55
C GLU A 15 -30.44 -31.76 2.26
N GLU A 16 -30.37 -31.81 3.60
CA GLU A 16 -29.46 -30.98 4.39
C GLU A 16 -27.97 -31.26 4.08
N ARG A 17 -27.63 -32.52 3.78
CA ARG A 17 -26.26 -32.89 3.36
C ARG A 17 -25.93 -32.35 1.98
N ASP A 18 -26.88 -32.48 1.04
CA ASP A 18 -26.71 -32.04 -0.35
C ASP A 18 -26.61 -30.49 -0.42
N GLU A 19 -27.42 -29.78 0.36
CA GLU A 19 -27.32 -28.32 0.52
C GLU A 19 -25.99 -27.89 1.15
N ALA A 20 -25.58 -28.52 2.25
CA ALA A 20 -24.30 -28.20 2.90
C ALA A 20 -23.10 -28.47 1.98
N ALA A 21 -23.16 -29.53 1.15
CA ALA A 21 -22.14 -29.86 0.16
C ALA A 21 -22.13 -28.85 -1.01
N SER A 22 -23.31 -28.44 -1.49
CA SER A 22 -23.46 -27.41 -2.52
C SER A 22 -22.91 -26.07 -2.04
N LEU A 23 -23.30 -25.63 -0.84
CA LEU A 23 -22.82 -24.39 -0.24
C LEU A 23 -21.31 -24.40 -0.03
N LYS A 24 -20.76 -25.55 0.41
CA LYS A 24 -19.31 -25.75 0.56
C LYS A 24 -18.57 -25.58 -0.77
N ARG A 25 -19.06 -26.21 -1.85
CA ARG A 25 -18.48 -26.10 -3.20
C ARG A 25 -18.59 -24.68 -3.74
N ALA A 26 -19.72 -24.00 -3.51
CA ALA A 26 -19.90 -22.60 -3.92
C ALA A 26 -18.91 -21.67 -3.21
N MET A 27 -18.68 -21.84 -1.91
CA MET A 27 -17.70 -21.07 -1.14
C MET A 27 -16.24 -21.37 -1.56
N GLU A 28 -15.92 -22.63 -1.87
CA GLU A 28 -14.60 -23.01 -2.41
C GLU A 28 -14.37 -22.40 -3.79
N LYS A 29 -15.40 -22.43 -4.66
CA LYS A 29 -15.36 -21.84 -5.99
C LYS A 29 -15.24 -20.30 -5.93
N PHE A 30 -15.94 -19.66 -5.00
CA PHE A 30 -15.85 -18.21 -4.75
C PHE A 30 -14.48 -17.78 -4.21
N SER A 31 -13.77 -18.68 -3.51
CA SER A 31 -12.42 -18.42 -3.02
C SER A 31 -11.33 -18.62 -4.09
N PHE A 32 -11.68 -19.14 -5.28
CA PHE A 32 -10.71 -19.52 -6.32
C PHE A 32 -10.73 -18.60 -7.55
N SER A 33 -11.62 -17.60 -7.63
CA SER A 33 -11.57 -16.61 -8.70
C SER A 33 -10.29 -15.77 -8.57
N HIS A 34 -9.37 -16.02 -9.48
CA HIS A 34 -7.99 -15.56 -9.57
C HIS A 34 -7.86 -14.08 -9.99
N GLU A 35 -8.56 -13.17 -9.30
CA GLU A 35 -8.38 -11.73 -9.48
C GLU A 35 -7.92 -11.16 -8.14
N THR A 36 -6.72 -10.59 -8.14
CA THR A 36 -6.02 -9.92 -7.02
C THR A 36 -6.87 -9.72 -5.78
N ASP A 37 -6.57 -10.47 -4.70
CA ASP A 37 -7.19 -10.26 -3.39
C ASP A 37 -7.12 -8.77 -3.05
N LEU A 38 -8.28 -8.17 -2.80
CA LEU A 38 -8.43 -6.77 -2.44
C LEU A 38 -7.47 -6.37 -1.32
N SER A 39 -7.20 -7.27 -0.38
CA SER A 39 -6.22 -7.05 0.70
C SER A 39 -4.80 -6.89 0.17
N ILE A 40 -4.40 -7.73 -0.79
CA ILE A 40 -3.06 -7.72 -1.38
C ILE A 40 -2.90 -6.46 -2.23
N ALA A 41 -3.92 -6.08 -2.99
CA ALA A 41 -3.90 -4.86 -3.78
C ALA A 41 -3.70 -3.62 -2.90
N VAL A 42 -4.41 -3.52 -1.77
CA VAL A 42 -4.22 -2.42 -0.80
C VAL A 42 -2.81 -2.44 -0.20
N GLN A 43 -2.30 -3.61 0.19
CA GLN A 43 -0.95 -3.74 0.73
C GLN A 43 0.12 -3.30 -0.28
N LEU A 44 0.00 -3.70 -1.55
CA LEU A 44 0.94 -3.29 -2.59
C LEU A 44 0.90 -1.78 -2.84
N LEU A 45 -0.27 -1.15 -2.75
CA LEU A 45 -0.39 0.30 -2.84
C LEU A 45 0.27 1.00 -1.67
N ASP A 46 0.11 0.48 -0.45
CA ASP A 46 0.75 1.05 0.74
C ASP A 46 2.27 0.88 0.69
N CYS A 47 2.77 -0.27 0.21
CA CYS A 47 4.19 -0.49 -0.08
C CYS A 47 4.71 0.51 -1.12
N ALA A 48 4.03 0.68 -2.25
CA ALA A 48 4.46 1.61 -3.29
C ALA A 48 4.51 3.06 -2.80
N ILE A 49 3.56 3.49 -1.95
CA ILE A 49 3.58 4.82 -1.34
C ILE A 49 4.77 4.97 -0.39
N ALA A 50 5.07 3.94 0.41
CA ALA A 50 6.22 3.94 1.31
C ALA A 50 7.54 4.00 0.51
N ASP A 51 7.66 3.21 -0.55
CA ASP A 51 8.83 3.17 -1.43
C ASP A 51 9.05 4.54 -2.11
N LEU A 52 8.00 5.16 -2.65
CA LEU A 52 8.08 6.50 -3.26
C LEU A 52 8.43 7.58 -2.24
N SER A 53 7.95 7.44 -1.00
CA SER A 53 8.28 8.37 0.09
C SER A 53 9.75 8.24 0.49
N ALA A 54 10.27 7.02 0.58
CA ALA A 54 11.69 6.75 0.84
C ALA A 54 12.58 7.24 -0.33
N TYR A 55 12.12 7.04 -1.57
CA TYR A 55 12.85 7.46 -2.78
C TYR A 55 13.15 8.98 -2.82
N ARG A 56 12.39 9.80 -2.08
CA ARG A 56 12.67 11.23 -1.90
C ARG A 56 14.06 11.50 -1.32
N GLU A 57 14.55 10.62 -0.45
CA GLU A 57 15.88 10.75 0.17
C GLU A 57 17.00 10.34 -0.78
N HIS A 58 16.70 9.51 -1.79
CA HIS A 58 17.64 8.96 -2.77
C HIS A 58 17.83 9.86 -4.02
N PHE A 59 17.71 11.18 -3.86
CA PHE A 59 17.87 12.12 -4.96
C PHE A 59 19.24 12.01 -5.64
N GLU A 60 20.33 11.94 -4.86
CA GLU A 60 21.69 11.91 -5.41
C GLU A 60 21.97 10.64 -6.22
N GLU A 61 21.51 9.48 -5.74
CA GLU A 61 21.62 8.20 -6.45
C GLU A 61 20.86 8.27 -7.78
N SER A 62 19.67 8.86 -7.76
CA SER A 62 18.80 9.01 -8.94
C SER A 62 19.41 9.95 -9.97
N LYS A 63 19.99 11.06 -9.50
CA LYS A 63 20.74 12.02 -10.32
C LYS A 63 21.98 11.37 -10.94
N GLN A 64 22.75 10.60 -10.16
CA GLN A 64 23.92 9.89 -10.65
C GLN A 64 23.55 8.85 -11.71
N ALA A 65 22.48 8.09 -11.51
CA ALA A 65 21.96 7.14 -12.49
C ALA A 65 21.54 7.83 -13.80
N ALA A 66 20.83 8.96 -13.69
CA ALA A 66 20.42 9.76 -14.84
C ALA A 66 21.63 10.34 -15.59
N GLN A 67 22.65 10.82 -14.88
CA GLN A 67 23.90 11.28 -15.49
C GLN A 67 24.64 10.16 -16.22
N GLY A 68 24.71 8.96 -15.63
CA GLY A 68 25.29 7.79 -16.28
C GLY A 68 24.55 7.37 -17.55
N LEU A 69 23.22 7.54 -17.59
CA LEU A 69 22.42 7.30 -18.79
C LEU A 69 22.64 8.39 -19.85
N SER A 70 22.66 9.66 -19.44
CA SER A 70 22.95 10.81 -20.31
C SER A 70 24.29 10.67 -21.02
N GLU A 71 25.32 10.20 -20.30
CA GLU A 71 26.65 9.96 -20.86
C GLU A 71 26.65 8.85 -21.92
N LYS A 72 25.93 7.75 -21.69
CA LYS A 72 25.75 6.70 -22.69
C LYS A 72 25.06 7.20 -23.96
N TRP A 73 24.21 8.23 -23.83
CA TRP A 73 23.45 8.81 -24.94
C TRP A 73 24.13 10.04 -25.56
N GLY A 74 25.30 10.45 -25.06
CA GLY A 74 26.00 11.65 -25.55
C GLY A 74 25.27 12.96 -25.26
N VAL A 75 24.39 12.98 -24.25
CA VAL A 75 23.61 14.16 -23.84
C VAL A 75 24.35 14.92 -22.74
N SER A 76 24.26 16.25 -22.76
CA SER A 76 24.85 17.13 -21.75
C SER A 76 24.26 16.88 -20.35
N LYS A 77 25.15 16.80 -19.35
CA LYS A 77 24.81 16.56 -17.93
C LYS A 77 24.64 17.83 -17.10
N ALA A 78 24.98 18.99 -17.67
CA ALA A 78 25.04 20.25 -16.93
C ALA A 78 23.69 20.99 -16.94
N PHE A 79 23.29 21.52 -15.79
CA PHE A 79 22.19 22.46 -15.72
C PHE A 79 22.56 23.76 -16.44
N GLU A 80 21.58 24.34 -17.13
CA GLU A 80 21.76 25.63 -17.79
C GLU A 80 21.87 26.74 -16.73
N ASN A 81 22.99 27.45 -16.74
CA ASN A 81 23.24 28.51 -15.77
C ASN A 81 22.53 29.80 -16.22
N THR A 82 21.30 29.99 -15.75
CA THR A 82 20.50 31.19 -16.06
C THR A 82 20.78 32.27 -15.02
N ARG A 83 21.19 33.46 -15.46
CA ARG A 83 21.45 34.60 -14.56
C ARG A 83 20.20 34.95 -13.76
N ALA A 84 20.28 34.83 -12.43
CA ALA A 84 19.20 35.25 -11.55
C ALA A 84 18.95 36.76 -11.67
N ARG A 85 17.68 37.15 -11.82
CA ARG A 85 17.27 38.55 -11.89
C ARG A 85 17.40 39.19 -10.51
N LYS A 86 18.23 40.21 -10.37
CA LYS A 86 18.27 41.03 -9.14
C LYS A 86 17.04 41.94 -9.07
N VAL A 87 16.32 41.87 -7.97
CA VAL A 87 15.24 42.82 -7.63
C VAL A 87 15.82 43.88 -6.69
N LYS A 88 15.42 45.13 -6.87
CA LYS A 88 15.81 46.22 -5.95
C LYS A 88 15.04 46.03 -4.64
N ALA A 89 15.76 45.93 -3.53
CA ALA A 89 15.14 45.96 -2.20
C ALA A 89 14.69 47.39 -1.86
N HIS A 90 13.47 47.52 -1.34
CA HIS A 90 12.96 48.78 -0.81
C HIS A 90 13.37 48.97 0.66
N PHE A 91 13.45 50.23 1.10
CA PHE A 91 13.68 50.54 2.51
C PHE A 91 12.47 50.05 3.33
N ASP A 92 12.70 49.38 4.46
CA ASP A 92 11.70 48.64 5.28
C ASP A 92 11.07 47.38 4.65
N GLU A 93 11.62 46.84 3.56
CA GLU A 93 11.11 45.58 3.01
C GLU A 93 11.46 44.40 3.96
N LEU A 94 10.43 43.77 4.52
CA LEU A 94 10.56 42.51 5.27
C LEU A 94 11.22 41.45 4.36
N SER A 95 12.07 40.58 4.93
CA SER A 95 12.86 39.60 4.18
C SER A 95 12.01 38.82 3.18
N GLN A 96 12.40 38.84 1.90
CA GLN A 96 11.75 38.06 0.85
C GLN A 96 12.06 36.56 1.00
N ASP A 97 11.14 35.70 0.55
CA ASP A 97 11.37 34.26 0.39
C ASP A 97 12.63 34.05 -0.44
N GLU A 98 13.64 33.41 0.16
CA GLU A 98 14.92 33.18 -0.49
C GLU A 98 14.75 32.09 -1.55
N ARG A 99 14.78 32.49 -2.82
CA ARG A 99 14.75 31.54 -3.93
C ARG A 99 16.07 30.78 -3.97
N LEU A 100 15.98 29.45 -4.07
CA LEU A 100 17.15 28.59 -4.28
C LEU A 100 17.92 29.08 -5.51
N ALA A 101 19.13 29.59 -5.29
CA ALA A 101 19.97 30.14 -6.34
C ALA A 101 20.69 29.05 -7.16
N ASP A 102 20.86 27.87 -6.55
CA ASP A 102 21.49 26.72 -7.16
C ASP A 102 20.48 25.90 -8.00
N ALA A 103 20.83 25.64 -9.26
CA ALA A 103 19.96 24.96 -10.20
C ALA A 103 19.66 23.51 -9.80
N ASP A 104 20.61 22.84 -9.14
CA ASP A 104 20.46 21.46 -8.68
C ASP A 104 19.46 21.37 -7.52
N SER A 105 19.61 22.25 -6.53
CA SER A 105 18.68 22.40 -5.42
C SER A 105 17.28 22.80 -5.90
N TYR A 106 17.21 23.72 -6.88
CA TYR A 106 15.95 24.10 -7.50
C TYR A 106 15.25 22.91 -8.16
N PHE A 107 15.97 22.14 -8.97
CA PHE A 107 15.44 20.93 -9.62
C PHE A 107 14.97 19.89 -8.59
N ARG A 108 15.77 19.65 -7.55
CA ARG A 108 15.43 18.72 -6.46
C ARG A 108 14.09 19.08 -5.82
N VAL A 109 13.90 20.35 -5.46
CA VAL A 109 12.71 20.79 -4.72
C VAL A 109 11.49 20.95 -5.63
N HIS A 110 11.66 21.65 -6.76
CA HIS A 110 10.53 22.09 -7.58
C HIS A 110 10.12 21.08 -8.66
N VAL A 111 10.99 20.14 -9.01
CA VAL A 111 10.70 19.12 -10.02
C VAL A 111 10.66 17.75 -9.36
N PHE A 112 11.78 17.27 -8.83
CA PHE A 112 11.89 15.89 -8.33
C PHE A 112 10.93 15.63 -7.16
N ASN A 113 11.04 16.42 -6.09
CA ASN A 113 10.17 16.28 -4.92
C ASN A 113 8.71 16.58 -5.28
N ALA A 114 8.46 17.63 -6.07
CA ALA A 114 7.11 17.99 -6.48
C ALA A 114 6.42 16.86 -7.25
N CYS A 115 7.13 16.20 -8.19
CA CYS A 115 6.60 15.06 -8.91
C CYS A 115 6.26 13.89 -7.96
N LEU A 116 7.15 13.56 -7.02
CA LEU A 116 6.89 12.50 -6.04
C LEU A 116 5.70 12.84 -5.14
N ASP A 117 5.63 14.06 -4.63
CA ASP A 117 4.54 14.53 -3.77
C ASP A 117 3.18 14.46 -4.51
N ILE A 118 3.15 14.83 -5.80
CA ILE A 118 1.95 14.68 -6.64
C ILE A 118 1.56 13.21 -6.75
N VAL A 119 2.49 12.32 -7.12
CA VAL A 119 2.18 10.90 -7.29
C VAL A 119 1.69 10.28 -5.99
N ILE A 120 2.36 10.55 -4.87
CA ILE A 120 1.98 10.07 -3.54
C ILE A 120 0.58 10.55 -3.16
N SER A 121 0.30 11.84 -3.39
CA SER A 121 -1.02 12.42 -3.12
C SER A 121 -2.11 11.76 -3.97
N GLN A 122 -1.86 11.58 -5.27
CA GLN A 122 -2.80 10.93 -6.18
C GLN A 122 -3.07 9.47 -5.80
N LEU A 123 -2.03 8.70 -5.48
CA LEU A 123 -2.19 7.31 -5.02
C LEU A 123 -2.97 7.24 -3.70
N THR A 124 -2.72 8.15 -2.77
CA THR A 124 -3.43 8.16 -1.49
C THR A 124 -4.91 8.52 -1.66
N GLN A 125 -5.20 9.58 -2.41
CA GLN A 125 -6.57 10.07 -2.60
C GLN A 125 -7.41 9.11 -3.45
N ARG A 126 -6.87 8.67 -4.61
CA ARG A 126 -7.60 7.84 -5.57
C ARG A 126 -8.02 6.49 -4.99
N PHE A 127 -7.22 5.90 -4.10
CA PHE A 127 -7.48 4.57 -3.55
C PHE A 127 -8.09 4.58 -2.14
N THR A 128 -8.52 5.73 -1.63
CA THR A 128 -9.20 5.81 -0.32
C THR A 128 -10.44 4.92 -0.27
N GLY A 129 -11.28 4.92 -1.31
CA GLY A 129 -12.48 4.06 -1.36
C GLY A 129 -12.16 2.56 -1.40
N LEU A 130 -11.04 2.18 -2.04
CA LEU A 130 -10.56 0.80 -2.07
C LEU A 130 -10.14 0.35 -0.66
N ARG A 131 -9.41 1.20 0.07
CA ARG A 131 -9.02 0.95 1.47
C ARG A 131 -10.23 0.81 2.38
N SER A 132 -11.22 1.69 2.26
CA SER A 132 -12.46 1.61 3.04
C SER A 132 -13.22 0.31 2.77
N THR A 133 -13.26 -0.12 1.51
CA THR A 133 -13.91 -1.39 1.13
C THR A 133 -13.14 -2.58 1.70
N ALA A 134 -11.82 -2.59 1.58
CA ALA A 134 -10.95 -3.64 2.12
C ALA A 134 -11.13 -3.78 3.64
N GLU A 135 -11.14 -2.67 4.39
CA GLU A 135 -11.35 -2.68 5.83
C GLU A 135 -12.77 -3.14 6.22
N ARG A 136 -13.81 -2.71 5.50
CA ARG A 136 -15.19 -3.14 5.77
C ARG A 136 -15.36 -4.66 5.62
N PHE A 137 -14.69 -5.27 4.63
CA PHE A 137 -14.77 -6.71 4.38
C PHE A 137 -13.65 -7.53 5.04
N LYS A 138 -12.77 -6.90 5.82
CA LYS A 138 -11.65 -7.56 6.51
C LYS A 138 -12.07 -8.71 7.41
N ALA A 139 -13.24 -8.63 8.02
CA ALA A 139 -13.76 -9.66 8.93
C ALA A 139 -14.09 -10.98 8.23
N ILE A 140 -14.48 -10.93 6.95
CA ILE A 140 -14.83 -12.12 6.16
C ILE A 140 -13.64 -12.64 5.33
N GLN A 141 -12.50 -11.94 5.36
CA GLN A 141 -11.30 -12.37 4.64
C GLN A 141 -10.80 -13.73 5.16
N PRO A 142 -10.39 -14.65 4.28
CA PRO A 142 -9.98 -16.00 4.64
C PRO A 142 -8.87 -16.03 5.70
N MET A 143 -7.91 -15.10 5.62
CA MET A 143 -6.79 -15.00 6.56
C MET A 143 -7.24 -14.57 7.95
N THR A 144 -8.12 -13.58 8.06
CA THR A 144 -8.70 -13.12 9.33
C THR A 144 -9.49 -14.26 10.01
N LEU A 145 -10.31 -14.98 9.24
CA LEU A 145 -11.09 -16.13 9.74
C LEU A 145 -10.19 -17.30 10.19
N CYS A 146 -9.12 -17.59 9.44
CA CYS A 146 -8.14 -18.60 9.82
C CYS A 146 -7.42 -18.26 11.12
N THR A 147 -7.13 -16.97 11.34
CA THR A 147 -6.44 -16.48 12.53
C THR A 147 -7.36 -16.45 13.75
N ALA A 148 -8.62 -16.02 13.60
CA ALA A 148 -9.64 -16.07 14.64
C ALA A 148 -9.85 -17.51 15.16
N ARG A 149 -9.88 -18.50 14.26
CA ARG A 149 -9.97 -19.93 14.62
C ARG A 149 -8.82 -20.40 15.50
N ARG A 150 -7.61 -19.86 15.34
CA ARG A 150 -6.45 -20.25 16.17
C ARG A 150 -6.56 -19.67 17.58
N ARG A 151 -7.07 -18.44 17.71
CA ARG A 151 -7.23 -17.75 19.01
C ARG A 151 -8.25 -18.43 19.93
N THR A 152 -9.34 -18.97 19.38
CA THR A 152 -10.34 -19.71 20.18
C THR A 152 -9.80 -21.04 20.71
N VAL A 153 -8.94 -21.72 19.94
CA VAL A 153 -8.33 -23.00 20.34
C VAL A 153 -7.25 -22.81 21.42
N SER A 154 -6.52 -21.69 21.40
CA SER A 154 -5.58 -21.35 22.49
C SER A 154 -6.31 -20.94 23.77
N ALA A 155 -7.40 -20.18 23.67
CA ALA A 155 -8.21 -19.78 24.83
C ALA A 155 -8.85 -21.00 25.53
N SER A 156 -9.37 -21.98 24.77
CA SER A 156 -9.96 -23.20 25.34
C SER A 156 -8.92 -24.15 25.97
N LYS A 157 -7.66 -24.11 25.53
CA LYS A 157 -6.57 -24.89 26.14
C LYS A 157 -6.08 -24.31 27.48
N GLN A 158 -6.33 -23.03 27.73
CA GLN A 158 -5.91 -22.34 28.95
C GLN A 158 -6.96 -22.48 30.06
N THR A 159 -8.26 -22.47 29.71
CA THR A 159 -9.37 -22.75 30.66
C THR A 159 -9.44 -24.22 31.09
N GLY A 160 -9.00 -25.15 30.25
CA GLY A 160 -8.95 -26.59 30.59
C GLY A 160 -7.87 -26.99 31.59
N ARG A 161 -6.90 -26.13 31.90
CA ARG A 161 -5.84 -26.42 32.90
C ARG A 161 -6.16 -25.93 34.31
N HIS A 162 -7.27 -25.23 34.52
CA HIS A 162 -7.70 -24.76 35.84
C HIS A 162 -8.81 -25.60 36.49
N LEU A 163 -9.27 -26.68 35.84
CA LEU A 163 -10.28 -27.60 36.37
C LEU A 163 -9.74 -29.00 36.74
N GLN A 164 -8.42 -29.13 36.96
CA GLN A 164 -7.82 -30.32 37.57
C GLN A 164 -6.91 -29.91 38.72
N ARG A 165 -7.53 -29.59 39.87
CA ARG A 165 -6.96 -29.72 41.20
C ARG A 165 -8.07 -30.10 42.17
#